data_AF-A0AA42XD21-F1
#
_entry.id   AF-A0AA42XD21-F1
#
_cell.length_a   1.000
_cell.length_b   1.000
_cell.length_c   1.000
_cell.angle_alpha   90.00
_cell.angle_beta   90.00
_cell.angle_gamma   90.00
#
_symmetry.space_group_name_H-M   'P 1'
#
loop_
_entity.id
_entity.type
_entity.pdbx_description
1 polymer ?
#
loop_
_entity_poly.entity_id
_entity_poly.type
_entity_poly.pdbx_seq_one_letter_code
_entity_poly.pdbx_strand_id
1 'polypeptide(L)'
;MNHPTVEEFIAAIGRDSESKELETIFSRIGIQLQNLDDYRLGVSGHRIWADDAAGLQLEFKDAGLVSETAYHDIDDGPWMLTDVIFWGWRNDTGTQYEGPMPFGLNFLMSRDQIRSDASADLGAPMVFGLSGNVDAWMLGKLELAVDYDGERGVRCVSLGLPQEE
;
A
#
# COMPACT_ATOMS: atom_id res chain seq x y z
N MET A 1 -5.96 -11.76 12.66
CA MET A 1 -6.37 -11.02 11.45
C MET A 1 -6.93 -12.02 10.44
N ASN A 2 -7.98 -11.67 9.69
CA ASN A 2 -8.35 -12.42 8.49
C ASN A 2 -7.85 -11.62 7.29
N HIS A 3 -6.76 -12.05 6.66
CA HIS A 3 -6.15 -11.26 5.59
C HIS A 3 -7.14 -11.05 4.43
N PRO A 4 -7.37 -9.80 3.99
CA PRO A 4 -8.11 -9.55 2.76
C PRO A 4 -7.43 -10.23 1.57
N THR A 5 -8.22 -10.57 0.55
CA THR A 5 -7.64 -10.99 -0.73
C THR A 5 -7.01 -9.80 -1.45
N VAL A 6 -6.14 -10.10 -2.42
CA VAL A 6 -5.53 -9.06 -3.26
C VAL A 6 -6.61 -8.29 -4.02
N GLU A 7 -7.65 -8.96 -4.50
CA GLU A 7 -8.77 -8.34 -5.20
C GLU A 7 -9.60 -7.44 -4.29
N GLU A 8 -9.76 -7.80 -3.02
CA GLU A 8 -10.40 -6.94 -2.02
C GLU A 8 -9.57 -5.66 -1.83
N PHE A 9 -8.24 -5.76 -1.72
CA PHE A 9 -7.36 -4.58 -1.66
C PHE A 9 -7.45 -3.72 -2.91
N ILE A 10 -7.33 -4.33 -4.11
CA ILE A 10 -7.45 -3.62 -5.40
C ILE A 10 -8.79 -2.87 -5.50
N ALA A 11 -9.89 -3.48 -5.05
CA ALA A 11 -11.21 -2.87 -5.11
C ALA A 11 -11.37 -1.70 -4.12
N ALA A 12 -10.65 -1.72 -3.00
CA ALA A 12 -10.71 -0.70 -1.97
C ALA A 12 -9.77 0.50 -2.21
N ILE A 13 -8.67 0.32 -2.93
CA ILE A 13 -7.76 1.44 -3.26
C ILE A 13 -8.50 2.49 -4.11
N GLY A 14 -8.37 3.75 -3.73
CA GLY A 14 -9.10 4.88 -4.31
C GLY A 14 -10.55 4.99 -3.85
N ARG A 15 -10.98 4.16 -2.88
CA ARG A 15 -12.30 4.27 -2.25
C ARG A 15 -12.18 4.89 -0.87
N ASP A 16 -13.21 5.65 -0.52
CA ASP A 16 -13.29 6.35 0.76
C ASP A 16 -13.94 5.50 1.86
N SER A 17 -13.91 6.04 3.08
CA SER A 17 -14.40 5.39 4.30
C SER A 17 -15.91 5.17 4.34
N GLU A 18 -16.67 5.70 3.38
CA GLU A 18 -18.11 5.45 3.24
C GLU A 18 -18.42 4.32 2.24
N SER A 19 -17.40 3.83 1.53
CA SER A 19 -17.53 2.72 0.58
C SER A 19 -17.64 1.34 1.26
N LYS A 20 -18.35 0.42 0.60
CA LYS A 20 -18.45 -0.98 1.06
C LYS A 20 -17.13 -1.74 0.91
N GLU A 21 -16.35 -1.36 -0.09
CA GLU A 21 -15.05 -1.93 -0.40
C GLU A 21 -14.10 -1.69 0.78
N LEU A 22 -14.01 -0.45 1.28
CA LEU A 22 -13.16 -0.16 2.42
C LEU A 22 -13.72 -0.70 3.75
N GLU A 23 -15.05 -0.69 3.92
CA GLU A 23 -15.71 -1.36 5.07
C GLU A 23 -15.35 -2.85 5.13
N THR A 24 -15.28 -3.52 3.97
CA THR A 24 -14.89 -4.93 3.87
C THR A 24 -13.46 -5.14 4.36
N ILE A 25 -12.52 -4.28 3.95
CA ILE A 25 -11.13 -4.34 4.45
C ILE A 25 -11.09 -4.16 5.96
N PHE A 26 -11.76 -3.13 6.49
CA PHE A 26 -11.78 -2.84 7.92
C PHE A 26 -12.33 -4.01 8.74
N SER A 27 -13.42 -4.63 8.26
CA SER A 27 -14.01 -5.81 8.88
C SER A 27 -13.07 -7.02 8.88
N ARG A 28 -12.37 -7.27 7.77
CA ARG A 28 -11.39 -8.38 7.62
C ARG A 28 -10.23 -8.28 8.61
N ILE A 29 -9.68 -7.08 8.75
CA ILE A 29 -8.53 -6.84 9.64
C ILE A 29 -8.91 -6.44 11.06
N GLY A 30 -10.19 -6.20 11.32
CA GLY A 30 -10.75 -5.94 12.64
C GLY A 30 -10.50 -4.52 13.16
N ILE A 31 -10.53 -3.52 12.28
CA ILE A 31 -10.29 -2.11 12.61
C ILE A 31 -11.50 -1.23 12.26
N GLN A 32 -11.47 0.01 12.73
CA GLN A 32 -12.44 1.07 12.46
C GLN A 32 -11.70 2.38 12.18
N LEU A 33 -12.42 3.41 11.70
CA LEU A 33 -11.82 4.73 11.41
C LEU A 33 -11.07 5.35 12.59
N GLN A 34 -11.56 5.14 13.81
CA GLN A 34 -10.91 5.64 15.03
C GLN A 34 -9.57 4.95 15.35
N ASN A 35 -9.21 3.88 14.64
CA ASN A 35 -7.92 3.22 14.75
C ASN A 35 -6.88 3.81 13.80
N LEU A 36 -7.26 4.75 12.92
CA LEU A 36 -6.32 5.42 12.04
C LEU A 36 -5.59 6.53 12.82
N ASP A 37 -4.27 6.48 12.81
CA ASP A 37 -3.41 7.47 13.45
C ASP A 37 -3.12 8.64 12.49
N ASP A 38 -2.75 9.80 13.05
CA ASP A 38 -2.14 10.88 12.27
C ASP A 38 -0.84 10.39 11.61
N TYR A 39 -0.58 10.85 10.39
CA TYR A 39 0.70 10.58 9.75
C TYR A 39 1.85 11.16 10.60
N ARG A 40 2.90 10.37 10.86
CA ARG A 40 3.96 10.71 11.84
C ARG A 40 4.70 12.03 11.57
N LEU A 41 4.66 12.52 10.33
CA LEU A 41 5.25 13.81 9.93
C LEU A 41 4.32 15.01 10.17
N GLY A 42 3.13 14.81 10.72
CA GLY A 42 2.16 15.89 10.98
C GLY A 42 1.60 16.52 9.70
N VAL A 43 1.55 15.76 8.61
CA VAL A 43 1.03 16.24 7.33
C VAL A 43 -0.49 16.16 7.39
N SER A 44 -1.16 17.31 7.34
CA SER A 44 -2.62 17.39 7.30
C SER A 44 -3.21 16.58 6.14
N GLY A 45 -4.41 16.06 6.37
CA GLY A 45 -5.18 15.24 5.45
C GLY A 45 -4.55 13.87 5.17
N HIS A 46 -3.65 13.38 6.03
CA HIS A 46 -3.06 12.05 5.90
C HIS A 46 -3.29 11.23 7.16
N ARG A 47 -3.72 9.99 6.97
CA ARG A 47 -3.88 9.01 8.05
C ARG A 47 -3.14 7.74 7.71
N ILE A 48 -2.76 7.01 8.75
CA ILE A 48 -2.09 5.72 8.63
C ILE A 48 -2.69 4.73 9.60
N TRP A 49 -2.75 3.48 9.18
CA TRP A 49 -2.87 2.37 10.10
C TRP A 49 -1.77 1.35 9.79
N ALA A 50 -1.11 0.84 10.81
CA ALA A 50 -0.07 -0.16 10.65
C ALA A 50 -0.19 -1.22 11.75
N ASP A 51 -0.10 -2.48 11.36
CA ASP A 51 0.10 -3.62 12.25
C ASP A 51 1.48 -4.20 11.98
N ASP A 52 2.44 -3.75 12.80
CA ASP A 52 3.83 -4.19 12.76
C ASP A 52 3.97 -5.71 12.99
N ALA A 53 3.08 -6.32 13.77
CA ALA A 53 3.10 -7.77 14.01
C ALA A 53 2.59 -8.55 12.79
N ALA A 54 1.62 -8.00 12.06
CA ALA A 54 1.09 -8.59 10.82
C ALA A 54 1.86 -8.18 9.55
N GLY A 55 2.79 -7.23 9.64
CA GLY A 55 3.54 -6.72 8.49
C GLY A 55 2.68 -5.96 7.47
N LEU A 56 1.57 -5.35 7.90
CA LEU A 56 0.63 -4.67 7.01
C LEU A 56 0.49 -3.20 7.39
N GLN A 57 0.47 -2.33 6.38
CA GLN A 57 0.21 -0.90 6.54
C GLN A 57 -0.77 -0.42 5.47
N LEU A 58 -1.66 0.47 5.88
CA LEU A 58 -2.64 1.15 5.05
C LEU A 58 -2.42 2.65 5.18
N GLU A 59 -2.29 3.35 4.06
CA GLU A 59 -2.18 4.81 4.04
C GLU A 59 -3.43 5.42 3.41
N PHE A 60 -3.84 6.55 3.98
CA PHE A 60 -5.05 7.24 3.59
C PHE A 60 -4.80 8.71 3.38
N LYS A 61 -5.57 9.28 2.46
CA LYS A 61 -5.68 10.73 2.27
C LYS A 61 -7.11 11.17 2.45
N ASP A 62 -7.30 12.39 2.92
CA ASP A 62 -8.59 13.06 2.89
C ASP A 62 -9.06 13.19 1.43
N ALA A 63 -10.31 12.83 1.14
CA ALA A 63 -10.86 12.88 -0.21
C ALA A 63 -10.80 14.29 -0.85
N GLY A 64 -10.83 15.36 -0.05
CA GLY A 64 -10.65 16.73 -0.49
C GLY A 64 -9.21 17.10 -0.88
N LEU A 65 -8.21 16.31 -0.47
CA LEU A 65 -6.84 16.41 -1.01
C LEU A 65 -6.68 15.68 -2.34
N VAL A 66 -7.42 14.59 -2.54
CA VAL A 66 -7.35 13.79 -3.77
C VAL A 66 -8.23 14.38 -4.88
N SER A 67 -9.31 15.09 -4.52
CA SER A 67 -10.20 15.74 -5.47
C SER A 67 -10.66 17.10 -4.93
N GLU A 68 -10.55 18.16 -5.73
CA GLU A 68 -11.04 19.48 -5.34
C GLU A 68 -12.53 19.43 -5.02
N THR A 69 -12.86 19.46 -3.73
CA THR A 69 -14.23 19.53 -3.25
C THR A 69 -14.48 20.91 -2.66
N ALA A 70 -15.39 21.66 -3.28
CA ALA A 70 -15.71 23.00 -2.80
C ALA A 70 -16.27 22.93 -1.36
N TYR A 71 -15.76 23.79 -0.48
CA TYR A 71 -16.18 23.91 0.92
C TYR A 71 -15.88 22.69 1.81
N HIS A 72 -14.88 21.90 1.46
CA HIS A 72 -14.38 20.81 2.29
C HIS A 72 -13.18 21.26 3.14
N ASP A 73 -13.25 21.04 4.45
CA ASP A 73 -12.14 21.29 5.37
C ASP A 73 -11.26 20.03 5.44
N ILE A 74 -9.97 20.20 5.17
CA ILE A 74 -9.00 19.09 5.27
C ILE A 74 -8.98 18.56 6.71
N ASP A 75 -8.91 17.23 6.83
CA ASP A 75 -8.94 16.44 8.08
C ASP A 75 -10.34 16.04 8.59
N ASP A 76 -11.41 16.45 7.91
CA ASP A 76 -12.78 16.00 8.23
C ASP A 76 -13.14 14.65 7.57
N GLY A 77 -12.37 14.21 6.57
CA GLY A 77 -12.69 13.02 5.77
C GLY A 77 -13.82 13.27 4.75
N PRO A 78 -14.27 12.25 4.02
CA PRO A 78 -14.00 10.84 4.23
C PRO A 78 -12.57 10.47 3.82
N TRP A 79 -12.06 9.41 4.44
CA TRP A 79 -10.67 8.97 4.28
C TRP A 79 -10.56 7.95 3.15
N MET A 80 -9.83 8.30 2.09
CA MET A 80 -9.57 7.46 0.93
C MET A 80 -8.35 6.60 1.16
N LEU A 81 -8.48 5.27 0.98
CA LEU A 81 -7.34 4.36 0.98
C LEU A 81 -6.51 4.63 -0.27
N THR A 82 -5.28 5.09 -0.12
CA THR A 82 -4.39 5.39 -1.24
C THR A 82 -3.38 4.28 -1.47
N ASP A 83 -2.86 3.68 -0.39
CA ASP A 83 -1.77 2.72 -0.48
C ASP A 83 -1.96 1.57 0.52
N VAL A 84 -1.60 0.37 0.05
CA VAL A 84 -1.47 -0.84 0.86
C VAL A 84 -0.04 -1.30 0.77
N ILE A 85 0.63 -1.45 1.91
CA ILE A 85 2.04 -1.80 2.00
C ILE A 85 2.19 -3.13 2.75
N PHE A 86 2.78 -4.10 2.07
CA PHE A 86 3.09 -5.43 2.56
C PHE A 86 4.58 -5.48 2.93
N TRP A 87 4.88 -5.54 4.22
CA TRP A 87 6.25 -5.55 4.71
C TRP A 87 6.85 -6.95 4.65
N GLY A 88 8.06 -7.04 4.09
CA GLY A 88 8.93 -8.21 4.17
C GLY A 88 9.52 -8.36 5.58
N TRP A 89 10.52 -9.22 5.74
CA TRP A 89 11.12 -9.49 7.05
C TRP A 89 11.66 -8.21 7.71
N ARG A 90 11.13 -7.88 8.90
CA ARG A 90 11.59 -6.74 9.68
C ARG A 90 12.37 -7.19 10.90
N ASN A 91 13.57 -6.62 11.10
CA ASN A 91 14.46 -7.00 12.20
C ASN A 91 13.98 -6.52 13.58
N ASP A 92 13.16 -5.47 13.62
CA ASP A 92 12.60 -4.90 14.84
C ASP A 92 11.47 -5.77 15.42
N THR A 93 10.63 -6.34 14.56
CA THR A 93 9.49 -7.17 14.97
C THR A 93 9.76 -8.67 14.85
N GLY A 94 10.69 -9.08 13.98
CA GLY A 94 10.92 -10.48 13.64
C GLY A 94 9.75 -11.10 12.85
N THR A 95 8.97 -10.28 12.15
CA THR A 95 7.79 -10.70 11.39
C THR A 95 7.85 -10.16 9.96
N GLN A 96 7.07 -10.80 9.09
CA GLN A 96 6.77 -10.33 7.73
C GLN A 96 5.27 -10.54 7.47
N TYR A 97 4.75 -9.92 6.42
CA TYR A 97 3.39 -10.19 5.99
C TYR A 97 3.23 -11.64 5.51
N GLU A 98 2.22 -12.33 6.02
CA GLU A 98 1.95 -13.75 5.71
C GLU A 98 0.66 -13.96 4.90
N GLY A 99 -0.05 -12.88 4.57
CA GLY A 99 -1.29 -12.94 3.80
C GLY A 99 -1.08 -13.08 2.28
N PRO A 100 -2.17 -13.00 1.50
CA PRO A 100 -2.11 -13.04 0.04
C PRO A 100 -1.27 -11.89 -0.54
N MET A 101 -0.32 -12.22 -1.41
CA MET A 101 0.56 -11.25 -2.07
C MET A 101 0.09 -10.93 -3.50
N PRO A 102 0.23 -9.67 -3.94
CA PRO A 102 -0.20 -9.27 -5.27
C PRO A 102 0.68 -9.93 -6.35
N PHE A 103 0.05 -10.33 -7.46
CA PHE A 103 0.71 -10.86 -8.66
C PHE A 103 1.65 -12.06 -8.44
N GLY A 104 1.38 -12.87 -7.40
CA GLY A 104 2.20 -14.05 -7.09
C GLY A 104 3.59 -13.72 -6.55
N LEU A 105 3.84 -12.45 -6.20
CA LEU A 105 5.10 -12.02 -5.62
C LEU A 105 5.30 -12.65 -4.23
N ASN A 106 6.55 -12.80 -3.83
CA ASN A 106 6.90 -13.15 -2.45
C ASN A 106 8.25 -12.56 -2.07
N PHE A 107 8.50 -12.43 -0.76
CA PHE A 107 9.68 -11.73 -0.25
C PHE A 107 11.02 -12.45 -0.50
N LEU A 108 10.99 -13.72 -0.93
CA LEU A 108 12.19 -14.51 -1.25
C LEU A 108 12.61 -14.37 -2.71
N MET A 109 11.80 -13.74 -3.56
CA MET A 109 12.17 -13.53 -4.96
C MET A 109 13.32 -12.52 -5.06
N SER A 110 14.26 -12.80 -5.95
CA SER A 110 15.29 -11.82 -6.30
C SER A 110 14.69 -10.72 -7.18
N ARG A 111 15.34 -9.55 -7.21
CA ARG A 111 14.96 -8.46 -8.11
C ARG A 111 14.91 -8.87 -9.58
N ASP A 112 15.85 -9.71 -10.02
CA ASP A 112 15.89 -10.22 -11.39
C ASP A 112 14.72 -11.18 -11.68
N GLN A 113 14.36 -12.04 -10.72
CA GLN A 113 13.20 -12.92 -10.81
C GLN A 113 11.92 -12.09 -10.93
N ILE A 114 11.72 -11.11 -10.05
CA ILE A 114 10.54 -10.22 -10.07
C ILE A 114 10.47 -9.47 -11.40
N ARG A 115 11.58 -8.90 -11.87
CA ARG A 115 11.62 -8.20 -13.16
C ARG A 115 11.30 -9.13 -14.32
N SER A 116 11.83 -10.35 -14.34
CA SER A 116 11.56 -11.32 -15.40
C SER A 116 10.07 -11.67 -15.44
N ASP A 117 9.49 -11.99 -14.28
CA ASP A 117 8.11 -12.44 -14.16
C ASP A 117 7.13 -11.27 -14.42
N ALA A 118 7.39 -10.10 -13.84
CA ALA A 118 6.57 -8.90 -14.04
C ALA A 118 6.69 -8.31 -15.45
N SER A 119 7.90 -8.30 -16.05
CA SER A 119 8.09 -7.69 -17.39
C SER A 119 7.35 -8.46 -18.49
N ALA A 120 7.09 -9.75 -18.29
CA ALA A 120 6.30 -10.54 -19.23
C ALA A 120 4.87 -9.99 -19.38
N ASP A 121 4.30 -9.47 -18.28
CA ASP A 121 2.91 -9.01 -18.23
C ASP A 121 2.78 -7.48 -18.23
N LEU A 122 3.74 -6.76 -17.63
CA LEU A 122 3.65 -5.32 -17.29
C LEU A 122 4.69 -4.44 -18.02
N GLY A 123 5.68 -5.05 -18.66
CA GLY A 123 6.81 -4.32 -19.25
C GLY A 123 7.90 -3.91 -18.25
N ALA A 124 8.81 -3.06 -18.71
CA ALA A 124 9.97 -2.65 -17.90
C ALA A 124 9.53 -1.73 -16.73
N PRO A 125 10.13 -1.89 -15.52
CA PRO A 125 9.82 -1.02 -14.40
C PRO A 125 10.35 0.40 -14.60
N MET A 126 9.67 1.35 -13.98
CA MET A 126 10.27 2.61 -13.56
C MET A 126 11.15 2.35 -12.34
N VAL A 127 12.38 2.88 -12.35
CA VAL A 127 13.34 2.67 -11.25
C VAL A 127 13.58 3.99 -10.52
N PHE A 128 13.34 4.00 -9.20
CA PHE A 128 13.56 5.17 -8.35
C PHE A 128 14.03 4.78 -6.94
N GLY A 129 14.02 5.75 -6.03
CA GLY A 129 14.55 5.63 -4.67
C GLY A 129 15.99 6.13 -4.56
N LEU A 130 16.42 6.48 -3.35
CA LEU A 130 17.72 7.11 -3.08
C LEU A 130 18.91 6.31 -3.64
N SER A 131 18.76 4.99 -3.78
CA SER A 131 19.78 4.10 -4.33
C SER A 131 19.32 3.33 -5.58
N GLY A 132 18.22 3.75 -6.21
CA GLY A 132 17.60 3.00 -7.30
C GLY A 132 17.10 1.63 -6.84
N ASN A 133 16.65 1.55 -5.59
CA ASN A 133 16.22 0.33 -4.90
C ASN A 133 14.71 0.10 -4.97
N VAL A 134 13.98 0.90 -5.74
CA VAL A 134 12.55 0.68 -5.97
C VAL A 134 12.32 0.44 -7.45
N ASP A 135 11.61 -0.63 -7.76
CA ASP A 135 11.03 -0.87 -9.08
C ASP A 135 9.52 -0.68 -9.00
N ALA A 136 8.93 0.07 -9.93
CA ALA A 136 7.49 0.26 -10.00
C ALA A 136 6.93 -0.02 -11.40
N TRP A 137 5.68 -0.50 -11.42
CA TRP A 137 4.92 -0.80 -12.63
C TRP A 137 3.54 -0.17 -12.53
N MET A 138 3.07 0.37 -13.66
CA MET A 138 1.70 0.84 -13.80
C MET A 138 0.77 -0.32 -14.16
N LEU A 139 -0.28 -0.48 -13.35
CA LEU A 139 -1.33 -1.48 -13.44
C LEU A 139 -2.66 -0.79 -13.73
N GLY A 140 -2.82 -0.29 -14.95
CA GLY A 140 -3.96 0.53 -15.32
C GLY A 140 -3.96 1.85 -14.53
N LYS A 141 -4.80 1.93 -13.48
CA LYS A 141 -4.91 3.11 -12.60
C LYS A 141 -4.17 2.95 -11.26
N LEU A 142 -3.58 1.79 -11.02
CA LEU A 142 -2.81 1.52 -9.81
C LEU A 142 -1.32 1.46 -10.14
N GLU A 143 -0.50 1.66 -9.13
CA GLU A 143 0.93 1.44 -9.15
C GLU A 143 1.28 0.25 -8.23
N LEU A 144 2.08 -0.67 -8.74
CA LEU A 144 2.76 -1.69 -7.94
C LEU A 144 4.21 -1.28 -7.80
N ALA A 145 4.68 -1.07 -6.58
CA ALA A 145 6.09 -0.80 -6.31
C ALA A 145 6.70 -1.87 -5.40
N VAL A 146 7.96 -2.20 -5.65
CA VAL A 146 8.74 -3.17 -4.88
C VAL A 146 10.01 -2.48 -4.43
N ASP A 147 10.14 -2.30 -3.11
CA ASP A 147 11.35 -1.78 -2.48
C ASP A 147 12.25 -2.96 -2.06
N TYR A 148 13.54 -2.86 -2.38
CA TYR A 148 14.55 -3.88 -2.09
C TYR A 148 15.52 -3.40 -0.99
N ASP A 149 15.82 -4.28 -0.02
CA ASP A 149 16.85 -4.05 1.01
C ASP A 149 18.20 -4.64 0.57
N GLY A 150 18.74 -4.15 -0.56
CA GLY A 150 20.02 -4.60 -1.11
C GLY A 150 20.08 -6.13 -1.33
N GLU A 151 21.02 -6.80 -0.67
CA GLU A 151 21.17 -8.27 -0.77
C GLU A 151 20.13 -9.07 0.03
N ARG A 152 19.32 -8.42 0.86
CA ARG A 152 18.33 -9.08 1.73
C ARG A 152 16.99 -9.37 1.05
N GLY A 153 16.87 -9.04 -0.23
CA GLY A 153 15.67 -9.27 -1.03
C GLY A 153 14.66 -8.13 -0.93
N VAL A 154 13.38 -8.48 -0.99
CA VAL A 154 12.28 -7.51 -1.00
C VAL A 154 12.04 -7.00 0.43
N ARG A 155 12.17 -5.69 0.62
CA ARG A 155 11.87 -5.00 1.87
C ARG A 155 10.36 -4.84 2.07
N CYS A 156 9.67 -4.39 1.03
CA CYS A 156 8.22 -4.32 1.00
C CYS A 156 7.71 -4.28 -0.43
N VAL A 157 6.43 -4.60 -0.57
CA VAL A 157 5.65 -4.42 -1.80
C VAL A 157 4.53 -3.45 -1.47
N SER A 158 4.29 -2.45 -2.30
CA SER A 158 3.15 -1.55 -2.19
C SER A 158 2.26 -1.64 -3.41
N LEU A 159 0.96 -1.51 -3.18
CA LEU A 159 -0.05 -1.33 -4.21
C LEU A 159 -0.86 -0.08 -3.85
N GLY A 160 -0.93 0.88 -4.76
CA GLY A 160 -1.58 2.14 -4.45
C GLY A 160 -2.01 2.94 -5.68
N LEU A 161 -2.52 4.14 -5.43
CA LEU A 161 -2.67 5.15 -6.47
C LEU A 161 -1.27 5.61 -6.91
N PRO A 162 -1.05 5.87 -8.22
CA PRO A 162 0.22 6.42 -8.68
C PRO A 162 0.51 7.73 -7.94
N GLN A 163 1.76 7.92 -7.51
CA GLN A 163 2.15 9.18 -6.90
C GLN A 163 2.07 10.27 -7.96
N GLU A 164 1.34 11.35 -7.66
CA GLU A 164 1.40 12.56 -8.47
C GLU A 164 2.76 13.23 -8.23
N GLU A 165 3.51 13.47 -9.31
CA GLU A 165 4.79 14.21 -9.31
C GLU A 165 4.63 15.69 -8.93
#